data_AF-R7LFU9-F1
#
_entry.id   AF-R7LFU9-F1
#
_cell.length_a   1.000
_cell.length_b   1.000
_cell.length_c   1.000
_cell.angle_alpha   90.00
_cell.angle_beta   90.00
_cell.angle_gamma   90.00
#
_symmetry.space_group_name_H-M   'P 1'
#
loop_
_entity.id
_entity.type
_entity.pdbx_description
1 polymer ?
#
loop_
_entity_poly.entity_id
_entity_poly.type
_entity_poly.pdbx_seq_one_letter_code
_entity_poly.pdbx_strand_id
1 'polypeptide(L)'
;MLKAKNIIYGYCTYTTPNKPKYLISLYRSDTLNIVAVFPTSRKRSGVLLTQHGCNRKDNVPISYVFNANRPIGKKYCSDEDFCFPKQTTIPFDYCFREDSQENILSSFVQPTIVGVLSDDEYVDLIYALLHSPHTPKRYKDIFDKVLHEYLG
;
A
#
# COMPACT_ATOMS: atom_id res chain seq x y z
N MET A 1 17.24 4.28 -0.04
CA MET A 1 16.72 3.05 0.58
C MET A 1 15.24 3.24 0.82
N LEU A 2 14.37 2.32 0.38
CA LEU A 2 12.94 2.37 0.63
C LEU A 2 12.67 2.26 2.13
N LYS A 3 11.77 3.11 2.61
CA LYS A 3 11.25 3.14 3.99
C LYS A 3 9.79 2.72 3.99
N ALA A 4 9.24 2.40 5.16
CA ALA A 4 7.79 2.32 5.34
C ALA A 4 7.14 3.64 4.86
N LYS A 5 5.88 3.56 4.43
CA LYS A 5 5.08 4.69 3.89
C LYS A 5 5.49 5.19 2.51
N ASN A 6 6.65 4.80 1.98
CA ASN A 6 7.07 5.22 0.64
C ASN A 6 6.10 4.71 -0.43
N ILE A 7 5.73 5.62 -1.34
CA ILE A 7 4.92 5.34 -2.52
C ILE A 7 5.86 5.39 -3.72
N ILE A 8 6.01 4.26 -4.38
CA ILE A 8 6.88 4.08 -5.54
C ILE A 8 6.01 4.05 -6.79
N TYR A 9 6.45 4.72 -7.85
CA TYR A 9 5.85 4.65 -9.18
C TYR A 9 6.91 4.28 -10.21
N GLY A 10 6.51 3.49 -11.20
CA GLY A 10 7.34 3.17 -12.35
C GLY A 10 6.63 2.25 -13.33
N TYR A 11 7.29 1.95 -14.45
CA TYR A 11 6.77 1.01 -15.43
C TYR A 11 7.06 -0.43 -14.99
N CYS A 12 6.03 -1.17 -14.59
CA CYS A 12 6.19 -2.50 -14.03
C CYS A 12 6.20 -3.58 -15.12
N THR A 13 7.27 -4.36 -15.15
CA THR A 13 7.50 -5.47 -16.09
C THR A 13 7.01 -6.81 -15.57
N TYR A 14 6.63 -6.88 -14.30
CA TYR A 14 6.13 -8.10 -13.66
C TYR A 14 4.65 -8.39 -13.98
N THR A 15 3.85 -7.36 -14.30
CA THR A 15 2.44 -7.55 -14.63
C THR A 15 2.25 -7.85 -16.10
N THR A 16 1.29 -8.71 -16.46
CA THR A 16 0.89 -8.91 -17.87
C THR A 16 -0.49 -8.28 -18.13
N PRO A 17 -0.64 -7.33 -19.08
CA PRO A 17 0.44 -6.65 -19.79
C PRO A 17 1.25 -5.72 -18.87
N ASN A 18 2.50 -5.46 -19.27
CA ASN A 18 3.39 -4.51 -18.58
C ASN A 18 2.74 -3.12 -18.61
N LYS A 19 2.88 -2.36 -17.52
CA LYS A 19 2.19 -1.06 -17.39
C LYS A 19 2.73 -0.25 -16.22
N PRO A 20 2.45 1.07 -16.19
CA PRO A 20 2.71 1.86 -15.02
C PRO A 20 1.98 1.33 -13.78
N LYS A 21 2.69 1.28 -12.66
CA LYS A 21 2.16 0.79 -11.39
C LYS A 21 2.68 1.62 -10.24
N TYR A 22 1.85 1.69 -9.21
CA TYR A 22 2.26 2.10 -7.89
C TYR A 22 2.57 0.88 -7.03
N LEU A 23 3.43 1.07 -6.05
CA LEU A 23 3.74 0.16 -4.96
C LEU A 23 3.81 0.99 -3.67
N ILE A 24 3.25 0.48 -2.59
CA ILE A 24 3.37 1.12 -1.26
C ILE A 24 4.18 0.20 -0.38
N SER A 25 5.29 0.70 0.14
CA SER A 25 6.13 0.01 1.12
C SER A 25 5.47 0.10 2.50
N LEU A 26 5.03 -1.03 3.04
CA LEU A 26 4.38 -1.11 4.34
C LEU A 26 5.38 -1.29 5.47
N TYR A 27 6.40 -2.13 5.30
CA TYR A 27 7.35 -2.42 6.36
C TYR A 27 8.72 -2.75 5.81
N ARG A 28 9.76 -2.48 6.62
CA ARG A 28 11.15 -2.90 6.38
C ARG A 28 11.84 -3.12 7.72
N SER A 29 12.70 -4.14 7.79
CA SER A 29 13.68 -4.34 8.87
C SER A 29 15.12 -4.32 8.36
N ASP A 30 16.08 -4.24 9.29
CA ASP A 30 17.51 -4.25 9.01
C ASP A 30 18.05 -5.62 8.55
N THR A 31 17.32 -6.70 8.86
CA THR A 31 17.73 -8.09 8.60
C THR A 31 17.06 -8.73 7.36
N LEU A 32 16.43 -7.91 6.50
CA LEU A 32 15.81 -8.18 5.18
C LEU A 32 14.29 -8.49 5.10
N ASN A 33 13.79 -8.17 3.89
CA ASN A 33 12.46 -8.14 3.29
C ASN A 33 11.61 -6.88 3.52
N ILE A 34 11.26 -6.23 2.41
CA ILE A 34 10.22 -5.19 2.35
C ILE A 34 8.88 -5.91 2.21
N VAL A 35 7.92 -5.59 3.08
CA VAL A 35 6.52 -5.93 2.83
C VAL A 35 5.89 -4.76 2.10
N ALA A 36 5.39 -4.99 0.90
CA ALA A 36 4.76 -3.96 0.09
C ALA A 36 3.45 -4.44 -0.52
N VAL A 37 2.59 -3.49 -0.88
CA VAL A 37 1.30 -3.76 -1.53
C VAL A 37 1.20 -3.11 -2.89
N PHE A 38 0.67 -3.85 -3.86
CA PHE A 38 0.38 -3.36 -5.20
C PHE A 38 -1.08 -2.91 -5.31
N PRO A 39 -1.36 -1.61 -5.29
CA PRO A 39 -2.70 -1.15 -5.55
C PRO A 39 -3.11 -1.29 -7.02
N THR A 40 -4.41 -1.14 -7.27
CA THR A 40 -5.03 -1.19 -8.59
C THR A 40 -6.04 -0.06 -8.76
N SER A 41 -6.06 0.58 -9.93
CA SER A 41 -7.10 1.56 -10.27
C SER A 41 -8.35 0.92 -10.90
N ARG A 42 -8.43 -0.42 -10.93
CA ARG A 42 -9.65 -1.14 -11.34
C ARG A 42 -10.64 -1.14 -10.18
N LYS A 43 -11.96 -1.10 -10.49
CA LYS A 43 -13.03 -1.28 -9.50
C LYS A 43 -12.96 -2.68 -8.88
N ARG A 44 -12.21 -2.82 -7.79
CA ARG A 44 -11.94 -4.08 -7.08
C ARG A 44 -12.05 -3.93 -5.56
N SER A 45 -12.91 -3.01 -5.12
CA SER A 45 -13.21 -2.81 -3.70
C SER A 45 -14.01 -3.96 -3.07
N GLY A 46 -14.70 -4.75 -3.91
CA GLY A 46 -15.60 -5.82 -3.49
C GLY A 46 -16.92 -5.35 -2.88
N VAL A 47 -17.20 -4.05 -2.94
CA VAL A 47 -18.46 -3.42 -2.48
C VAL A 47 -19.06 -2.55 -3.59
N LEU A 48 -20.39 -2.36 -3.56
CA LEU A 48 -21.12 -1.54 -4.54
C LEU A 48 -20.82 -0.04 -4.39
N LEU A 49 -20.83 0.47 -3.15
CA LEU A 49 -20.54 1.86 -2.82
C LEU A 49 -19.18 1.92 -2.13
N THR A 50 -18.19 2.45 -2.83
CA THR A 50 -16.83 2.57 -2.31
C THR A 50 -16.66 3.85 -1.52
N GLN A 51 -16.03 3.74 -0.35
CA GLN A 51 -15.62 4.89 0.47
C GLN A 51 -14.10 4.97 0.53
N HIS A 52 -13.55 6.15 0.80
CA HIS A 52 -12.13 6.28 1.13
C HIS A 52 -11.85 5.53 2.44
N GLY A 53 -10.69 4.89 2.53
CA GLY A 53 -10.29 4.08 3.69
C GLY A 53 -10.72 2.61 3.58
N CYS A 54 -10.93 1.99 4.74
CA CYS A 54 -11.32 0.59 4.85
C CYS A 54 -12.75 0.36 4.29
N ASN A 55 -12.86 -0.60 3.37
CA ASN A 55 -14.14 -1.07 2.84
C ASN A 55 -14.42 -2.48 3.34
N ARG A 56 -15.65 -2.69 3.80
CA ARG A 56 -16.10 -3.93 4.44
C ARG A 56 -17.25 -4.57 3.68
N LYS A 57 -17.25 -5.90 3.63
CA LYS A 57 -18.40 -6.70 3.20
C LYS A 57 -18.78 -7.62 4.35
N ASP A 58 -20.05 -7.59 4.77
CA ASP A 58 -20.54 -8.38 5.92
C ASP A 58 -19.68 -8.17 7.19
N ASN A 59 -19.33 -6.90 7.45
CA ASN A 59 -18.41 -6.44 8.52
C ASN A 59 -16.93 -6.90 8.39
N VAL A 60 -16.57 -7.63 7.34
CA VAL A 60 -15.21 -8.11 7.08
C VAL A 60 -14.41 -7.09 6.25
N PRO A 61 -13.22 -6.63 6.68
CA PRO A 61 -12.33 -5.82 5.85
C PRO A 61 -11.85 -6.60 4.63
N ILE A 62 -12.13 -6.10 3.43
CA ILE A 62 -11.75 -6.77 2.17
C ILE A 62 -10.87 -5.91 1.26
N SER A 63 -10.91 -4.59 1.44
CA SER A 63 -10.03 -3.68 0.70
C SER A 63 -9.83 -2.35 1.43
N TYR A 64 -8.84 -1.61 0.96
CA TYR A 64 -8.60 -0.22 1.32
C TYR A 64 -8.62 0.64 0.05
N VAL A 65 -9.35 1.75 0.06
CA VAL A 65 -9.56 2.59 -1.13
C VAL A 65 -9.04 4.00 -0.89
N PHE A 66 -8.18 4.46 -1.79
CA PHE A 66 -7.80 5.85 -1.91
C PHE A 66 -8.66 6.51 -3.01
N ASN A 67 -9.53 7.44 -2.63
CA ASN A 67 -10.25 8.29 -3.57
C ASN A 67 -9.29 9.10 -4.44
N ALA A 68 -9.65 9.28 -5.71
CA ALA A 68 -8.87 10.10 -6.65
C ALA A 68 -8.75 11.54 -6.14
N ASN A 69 -7.59 12.15 -6.33
CA ASN A 69 -7.29 13.56 -6.03
C ASN A 69 -7.50 13.97 -4.56
N ARG A 70 -7.66 13.01 -3.64
CA ARG A 70 -7.67 13.26 -2.20
C ARG A 70 -6.23 13.21 -1.68
N PRO A 71 -5.75 14.20 -0.92
CA PRO A 71 -4.47 14.13 -0.23
C PRO A 71 -4.40 12.92 0.70
N ILE A 72 -3.31 12.16 0.61
CA ILE A 72 -3.05 10.95 1.42
C ILE A 72 -1.64 10.96 2.04
N GLY A 73 -0.96 12.10 1.97
CA GLY A 73 0.43 12.25 2.31
C GLY A 73 1.08 13.37 1.50
N LYS A 74 2.41 13.33 1.41
CA LYS A 74 3.23 14.37 0.76
C LYS A 74 4.01 13.83 -0.41
N LYS A 75 4.29 14.67 -1.40
CA LYS A 75 5.23 14.34 -2.48
C LYS A 75 6.62 14.12 -1.87
N TYR A 76 7.41 13.24 -2.48
CA TYR A 76 8.72 12.92 -1.94
C TYR A 76 9.63 14.17 -1.97
N CYS A 77 10.27 14.48 -0.83
CA CYS A 77 11.10 15.67 -0.64
C CYS A 77 10.38 17.03 -0.90
N SER A 78 9.07 17.10 -0.67
CA SER A 78 8.27 18.32 -0.86
C SER A 78 7.12 18.39 0.16
N ASP A 79 6.67 19.60 0.49
CA ASP A 79 5.50 19.83 1.34
C ASP A 79 4.17 19.81 0.55
N GLU A 80 4.24 19.64 -0.77
CA GLU A 80 3.06 19.48 -1.61
C GLU A 80 2.32 18.17 -1.31
N ASP A 81 0.99 18.22 -1.37
CA ASP A 81 0.16 17.05 -1.18
C ASP A 81 0.38 16.01 -2.29
N PHE A 82 0.50 14.75 -1.88
CA PHE A 82 0.41 13.62 -2.79
C PHE A 82 -1.02 13.08 -2.81
N CYS A 83 -1.53 12.86 -4.01
CA CYS A 83 -2.79 12.18 -4.24
C CYS A 83 -2.66 11.22 -5.42
N PHE A 84 -3.42 10.11 -5.41
CA PHE A 84 -3.52 9.29 -6.61
C PHE A 84 -4.41 10.00 -7.64
N PRO A 85 -4.01 10.03 -8.94
CA PRO A 85 -4.81 10.67 -9.99
C PRO A 85 -6.09 9.90 -10.33
N LYS A 86 -6.19 8.65 -9.89
CA LYS A 86 -7.34 7.76 -10.07
C LYS A 86 -7.69 7.11 -8.75
N GLN A 87 -8.96 6.74 -8.60
CA GLN A 87 -9.37 5.89 -7.48
C GLN A 87 -8.50 4.63 -7.50
N THR A 88 -7.90 4.34 -6.37
CA THR A 88 -6.84 3.35 -6.23
C THR A 88 -7.18 2.45 -5.06
N THR A 89 -7.23 1.14 -5.28
CA THR A 89 -7.69 0.16 -4.32
C THR A 89 -6.59 -0.84 -4.01
N ILE A 90 -6.44 -1.18 -2.73
CA ILE A 90 -5.65 -2.32 -2.25
C ILE A 90 -6.65 -3.42 -1.87
N PRO A 91 -6.88 -4.43 -2.72
CA PRO A 91 -7.66 -5.59 -2.36
C PRO A 91 -6.80 -6.56 -1.55
N PHE A 92 -7.31 -7.03 -0.42
CA PHE A 92 -6.50 -7.71 0.58
C PHE A 92 -6.17 -9.18 0.24
N ASP A 93 -6.84 -9.74 -0.76
CA ASP A 93 -6.72 -11.14 -1.19
C ASP A 93 -5.51 -11.43 -2.10
N TYR A 94 -4.87 -10.42 -2.70
CA TYR A 94 -3.68 -10.65 -3.55
C TYR A 94 -2.67 -9.49 -3.61
N CYS A 95 -2.73 -8.52 -2.70
CA CYS A 95 -1.92 -7.29 -2.85
C CYS A 95 -0.45 -7.42 -2.43
N PHE A 96 -0.09 -8.38 -1.58
CA PHE A 96 1.20 -8.41 -0.91
C PHE A 96 2.34 -8.91 -1.78
N ARG A 97 3.52 -8.30 -1.60
CA ARG A 97 4.82 -8.83 -2.01
C ARG A 97 5.82 -8.65 -0.88
N GLU A 98 6.62 -9.68 -0.64
CA GLU A 98 7.68 -9.70 0.35
C GLU A 98 8.96 -10.16 -0.34
N ASP A 99 9.97 -9.30 -0.39
CA ASP A 99 11.26 -9.60 -1.04
C ASP A 99 12.33 -8.57 -0.65
N SER A 100 13.57 -8.78 -1.07
CA SER A 100 14.62 -7.75 -0.97
C SER A 100 14.24 -6.50 -1.75
N GLN A 101 14.79 -5.35 -1.36
CA GLN A 101 14.54 -4.09 -2.08
C GLN A 101 14.95 -4.21 -3.54
N GLU A 102 16.11 -4.81 -3.81
CA GLU A 102 16.67 -5.01 -5.13
C GLU A 102 15.71 -5.83 -6.00
N ASN A 103 15.13 -6.90 -5.46
CA ASN A 103 14.20 -7.77 -6.19
C ASN A 103 12.82 -7.12 -6.40
N ILE A 104 12.31 -6.37 -5.42
CA ILE A 104 11.07 -5.62 -5.61
C ILE A 104 11.24 -4.59 -6.73
N LEU A 105 12.35 -3.86 -6.71
CA LEU A 105 12.60 -2.76 -7.64
C LEU A 105 13.06 -3.23 -9.02
N SER A 106 13.66 -4.43 -9.16
CA SER A 106 14.06 -4.98 -10.46
C SER A 106 12.88 -5.20 -11.41
N SER A 107 11.66 -5.29 -10.87
CA SER A 107 10.41 -5.40 -11.61
C SER A 107 9.89 -4.06 -12.15
N PHE A 108 10.61 -2.96 -11.93
CA PHE A 108 10.26 -1.61 -12.38
C PHE A 108 11.36 -1.03 -13.25
N VAL A 109 10.98 -0.45 -14.38
CA VAL A 109 11.86 0.44 -15.14
C VAL A 109 11.82 1.81 -14.48
N GLN A 110 12.97 2.31 -14.03
CA GLN A 110 13.16 3.61 -13.38
C GLN A 110 12.19 3.86 -12.19
N PRO A 111 12.19 2.98 -11.16
CA PRO A 111 11.34 3.18 -10.00
C PRO A 111 11.70 4.48 -9.28
N THR A 112 10.70 5.32 -9.04
CA THR A 112 10.85 6.60 -8.37
C THR A 112 9.96 6.65 -7.14
N ILE A 113 10.49 7.11 -6.00
CA ILE A 113 9.65 7.43 -4.84
C ILE A 113 8.95 8.75 -5.17
N VAL A 114 7.63 8.69 -5.32
CA VAL A 114 6.81 9.85 -5.72
C VAL A 114 6.08 10.48 -4.54
N GLY A 115 5.95 9.76 -3.43
CA GLY A 115 5.29 10.27 -2.24
C GLY A 115 5.56 9.44 -1.00
N VAL A 116 5.07 9.95 0.12
CA VAL A 116 5.10 9.31 1.43
C VAL A 116 3.69 9.46 2.02
N LEU A 117 3.07 8.35 2.44
CA LEU A 117 1.77 8.40 3.12
C LEU A 117 1.84 9.27 4.39
N SER A 118 0.73 9.90 4.77
CA SER A 118 0.60 10.48 6.12
C SER A 118 0.60 9.37 7.17
N ASP A 119 0.81 9.73 8.45
CA ASP A 119 0.72 8.76 9.54
C ASP A 119 -0.69 8.20 9.67
N ASP A 120 -1.72 9.06 9.63
CA ASP A 120 -3.13 8.63 9.70
C ASP A 120 -3.46 7.60 8.62
N GLU A 121 -3.12 7.89 7.36
CA GLU A 121 -3.42 7.01 6.23
C GLU A 121 -2.67 5.69 6.34
N TYR A 122 -1.44 5.73 6.83
CA TYR A 122 -0.63 4.55 7.04
C TYR A 122 -1.19 3.67 8.16
N VAL A 123 -1.51 4.26 9.31
CA VAL A 123 -2.09 3.56 10.47
C VAL A 123 -3.44 2.94 10.09
N ASP A 124 -4.32 3.67 9.42
CA ASP A 124 -5.63 3.18 8.98
C ASP A 124 -5.49 2.00 8.01
N LEU A 125 -4.53 2.07 7.08
CA LEU A 125 -4.22 0.98 6.16
C LEU A 125 -3.71 -0.26 6.90
N ILE A 126 -2.71 -0.10 7.78
CA ILE A 126 -2.14 -1.22 8.55
C ILE A 126 -3.21 -1.86 9.44
N TYR A 127 -4.04 -1.05 10.11
CA TYR A 127 -5.14 -1.54 10.93
C TYR A 127 -6.16 -2.34 10.11
N ALA A 128 -6.55 -1.83 8.93
CA ALA A 128 -7.46 -2.54 8.03
C ALA A 128 -6.89 -3.89 7.55
N LEU A 129 -5.59 -3.94 7.25
CA LEU A 129 -4.90 -5.17 6.87
C LEU A 129 -4.84 -6.16 8.03
N LEU A 130 -4.46 -5.73 9.23
CA LEU A 130 -4.41 -6.59 10.42
C LEU A 130 -5.74 -7.31 10.68
N HIS A 131 -6.85 -6.58 10.54
CA HIS A 131 -8.21 -7.06 10.81
C HIS A 131 -8.86 -7.82 9.65
N SER A 132 -8.22 -7.88 8.47
CA SER A 132 -8.75 -8.67 7.36
C SER A 132 -8.40 -10.16 7.52
N PRO A 133 -9.34 -11.09 7.28
CA PRO A 133 -9.02 -12.52 7.20
C PRO A 133 -8.19 -12.86 5.95
N HIS A 134 -8.14 -11.98 4.95
CA HIS A 134 -7.37 -12.18 3.73
C HIS A 134 -5.89 -11.87 3.88
N THR A 135 -5.52 -11.16 4.95
CA THR A 135 -4.11 -10.88 5.26
C THR A 135 -3.43 -12.14 5.82
N PRO A 136 -2.35 -12.62 5.19
CA PRO A 136 -1.56 -13.74 5.70
C PRO A 136 -1.10 -13.52 7.14
N LYS A 137 -1.22 -14.56 7.99
CA LYS A 137 -0.91 -14.48 9.43
C LYS A 137 0.48 -13.91 9.72
N ARG A 138 1.50 -14.29 8.94
CA ARG A 138 2.87 -13.79 9.09
C ARG A 138 2.99 -12.27 9.02
N TYR A 139 2.14 -11.60 8.23
CA TYR A 139 2.14 -10.14 8.13
C TYR A 139 1.34 -9.49 9.26
N LYS A 140 0.35 -10.19 9.82
CA LYS A 140 -0.41 -9.68 10.97
C LYS A 140 0.50 -9.45 12.18
N ASP A 141 1.39 -10.39 12.46
CA ASP A 141 2.34 -10.26 13.58
C ASP A 141 3.30 -9.06 13.38
N ILE A 142 3.61 -8.71 12.13
CA ILE A 142 4.41 -7.51 11.80
C ILE A 142 3.56 -6.25 11.99
N PHE A 143 2.34 -6.24 11.47
CA PHE A 143 1.44 -5.09 11.52
C PHE A 143 1.00 -4.75 12.94
N ASP A 144 0.79 -5.76 13.78
CA ASP A 144 0.48 -5.58 15.20
C ASP A 144 1.62 -4.85 15.93
N LYS A 145 2.87 -5.26 15.71
CA LYS A 145 4.06 -4.58 16.24
C LYS A 145 4.17 -3.15 15.74
N VAL A 146 4.01 -2.94 14.43
CA VAL A 146 4.02 -1.59 13.84
C VAL A 146 2.97 -0.69 14.49
N LEU A 147 1.75 -1.16 14.70
CA LEU A 147 0.70 -0.37 15.33
C LEU A 147 1.03 -0.08 16.80
N HIS A 148 1.59 -1.04 17.54
CA HIS A 148 2.05 -0.82 18.90
C HIS A 148 3.14 0.26 19.00
N GLU A 149 4.06 0.32 18.04
CA GLU A 149 5.11 1.36 17.99
C GLU A 149 4.56 2.75 17.61
N TYR A 150 3.47 2.82 16.84
CA TYR A 150 2.85 4.09 16.43
C TYR A 150 1.84 4.63 17.46
N LEU A 151 1.23 3.76 18.26
CA LEU A 151 0.16 4.12 19.20
C LEU A 151 0.60 4.12 20.68
N GLY A 152 1.77 3.56 20.99
CA GLY A 152 2.38 3.54 22.33
C GLY A 152 3.36 4.68 22.53
#